data_AF-A0AAU2HZP5-F1
#
_entry.id   AF-A0AAU2HZP5-F1
#
_cell.length_a   1.000
_cell.length_b   1.000
_cell.length_c   1.000
_cell.angle_alpha   90.00
_cell.angle_beta   90.00
_cell.angle_gamma   90.00
#
_symmetry.space_group_name_H-M   'P 1'
#
loop_
_entity.id
_entity.type
_entity.pdbx_description
1 polymer ?
#
loop_
_entity_poly.entity_id
_entity_poly.type
_entity_poly.pdbx_seq_one_letter_code
_entity_poly.pdbx_strand_id
1 'polypeptide(L)'
;MNEPNHGKQHLDSLRALSSENIAFSGVIEQAPSAATWLVTFTTCLISGLIWDRQRVIGLLLRSDYAPAIREGVPYSTLTSTSQPADLAAMDALYGYLTEASGHLPRDWPTVPLRKPDAVERAEAARQLDAAGHLTPDQHLLRVLLNDDQHTFEQALVTRLVEHRDSAGAVDTSPRTLLPVGVAAVAALAVQVHQWELGVLSGYLPSALLGSPVALQ
;
A
#
# COMPACT_ATOMS: atom_id res chain seq x y z
N MET A 1 -61.55 28.68 22.56
CA MET A 1 -60.24 29.35 22.49
C MET A 1 -59.18 28.33 22.88
N ASN A 2 -58.46 27.80 21.89
CA ASN A 2 -57.09 27.23 21.94
C ASN A 2 -56.90 26.14 20.87
N GLU A 3 -56.43 26.57 19.70
CA GLU A 3 -55.45 25.85 18.88
C GLU A 3 -54.04 26.42 19.21
N PRO A 4 -52.91 25.77 18.82
CA PRO A 4 -52.63 24.34 18.82
C PRO A 4 -51.22 24.03 19.42
N ASN A 5 -51.05 22.88 20.06
CA ASN A 5 -49.72 22.38 20.50
C ASN A 5 -49.16 21.38 19.47
N HIS A 6 -48.88 21.85 18.24
CA HIS A 6 -48.24 21.04 17.18
C HIS A 6 -46.76 21.42 16.95
N GLY A 7 -46.24 22.45 17.63
CA GLY A 7 -44.87 22.92 17.45
C GLY A 7 -43.80 22.16 18.25
N LYS A 8 -44.16 21.40 19.28
CA LYS A 8 -43.19 20.69 20.14
C LYS A 8 -42.84 19.28 19.64
N GLN A 9 -43.79 18.55 19.04
CA GLN A 9 -43.54 17.19 18.56
C GLN A 9 -42.62 17.14 17.33
N HIS A 10 -42.64 18.17 16.46
CA HIS A 10 -41.79 18.21 15.28
C HIS A 10 -40.32 18.60 15.58
N LEU A 11 -40.08 19.33 16.67
CA LEU A 11 -38.72 19.73 17.08
C LEU A 11 -38.00 18.66 17.89
N ASP A 12 -38.73 17.81 18.62
CA ASP A 12 -38.14 16.65 19.30
C ASP A 12 -37.81 15.51 18.31
N SER A 13 -38.60 15.35 17.23
CA SER A 13 -38.27 14.41 16.14
C SER A 13 -37.05 14.83 15.31
N LEU A 14 -36.76 16.14 15.19
CA LEU A 14 -35.54 16.63 14.53
C LEU A 14 -34.28 16.51 15.41
N ARG A 15 -34.44 16.38 16.73
CA ARG A 15 -33.31 16.23 17.66
C ARG A 15 -32.89 14.78 17.88
N ALA A 16 -33.76 13.82 17.54
CA ALA A 16 -33.44 12.38 17.50
C ALA A 16 -32.76 11.95 16.18
N LEU A 17 -32.68 12.82 15.18
CA LEU A 17 -31.93 12.60 13.93
C LEU A 17 -30.47 13.07 14.02
N SER A 18 -30.01 13.46 15.21
CA SER A 18 -28.63 13.86 15.45
C SER A 18 -27.94 12.79 16.30
N SER A 19 -26.99 12.09 15.66
CA SER A 19 -25.87 11.36 16.30
C SER A 19 -25.91 9.84 16.41
N GLU A 20 -26.95 9.12 15.99
CA GLU A 20 -26.91 7.65 15.98
C GLU A 20 -27.64 7.08 14.76
N ASN A 21 -26.92 6.88 13.64
CA ASN A 21 -26.95 5.62 12.87
C ASN A 21 -26.06 5.71 11.61
N ILE A 22 -24.75 5.91 11.81
CA ILE A 22 -23.78 5.41 10.83
C ILE A 22 -22.93 4.38 11.58
N ALA A 23 -23.59 3.30 11.99
CA ALA A 23 -22.90 2.09 12.40
C ALA A 23 -22.30 1.45 11.13
N PHE A 24 -21.13 1.95 10.71
CA PHE A 24 -20.25 1.31 9.72
C PHE A 24 -19.72 -0.07 10.18
N SER A 25 -20.18 -0.58 11.32
CA SER A 25 -19.81 -1.87 11.89
C SER A 25 -20.46 -3.07 11.19
N GLY A 26 -21.49 -2.87 10.37
CA GLY A 26 -22.18 -3.95 9.65
C GLY A 26 -21.60 -4.30 8.27
N VAL A 27 -20.68 -3.50 7.74
CA VAL A 27 -20.11 -3.69 6.38
C VAL A 27 -18.66 -4.14 6.42
N ILE A 28 -17.96 -3.93 7.54
CA ILE A 28 -16.55 -4.28 7.71
C ILE A 28 -16.49 -5.54 8.56
N GLU A 29 -16.52 -6.71 7.92
CA GLU A 29 -16.44 -8.02 8.60
C GLU A 29 -15.02 -8.37 9.09
N GLN A 30 -14.00 -7.61 8.67
CA GLN A 30 -12.59 -7.90 8.97
C GLN A 30 -11.82 -6.65 9.37
N ALA A 31 -10.98 -6.76 10.41
CA ALA A 31 -10.02 -5.72 10.76
C ALA A 31 -8.96 -5.55 9.65
N PRO A 32 -8.40 -4.34 9.47
CA PRO A 32 -7.27 -4.13 8.58
C PRO A 32 -6.13 -5.09 8.88
N SER A 33 -5.65 -5.79 7.85
CA SER A 33 -4.54 -6.76 7.91
C SER A 33 -3.32 -6.26 7.14
N ALA A 34 -2.20 -6.96 7.25
CA ALA A 34 -1.00 -6.68 6.45
C ALA A 34 -1.31 -6.72 4.94
N ALA A 35 -2.15 -7.65 4.48
CA ALA A 35 -2.60 -7.70 3.09
C ALA A 35 -3.35 -6.42 2.67
N THR A 36 -4.20 -5.87 3.55
CA THR A 36 -4.91 -4.60 3.31
C THR A 36 -3.92 -3.44 3.20
N TRP A 37 -2.92 -3.42 4.08
CA TRP A 37 -1.85 -2.43 4.03
C TRP A 37 -1.05 -2.51 2.74
N LEU A 38 -0.69 -3.72 2.28
CA LEU A 38 0.04 -3.93 1.02
C LEU A 38 -0.74 -3.40 -0.19
N VAL A 39 -2.04 -3.72 -0.28
CA VAL A 39 -2.91 -3.21 -1.35
C VAL A 39 -3.00 -1.67 -1.30
N THR A 40 -3.09 -1.10 -0.11
CA THR A 40 -3.15 0.37 0.06
C THR A 40 -1.84 1.03 -0.34
N PHE A 41 -0.70 0.53 0.15
CA PHE A 41 0.63 1.03 -0.19
C PHE A 41 0.86 0.99 -1.70
N THR A 42 0.62 -0.17 -2.32
CA THR A 42 0.84 -0.34 -3.76
C THR A 42 -0.04 0.63 -4.54
N THR A 43 -1.35 0.70 -4.27
CA THR A 43 -2.27 1.63 -4.94
C THR A 43 -1.84 3.09 -4.79
N CYS A 44 -1.44 3.52 -3.58
CA CYS A 44 -0.98 4.89 -3.33
C CYS A 44 0.35 5.21 -4.03
N LEU A 45 1.24 4.22 -4.17
CA LEU A 45 2.50 4.38 -4.89
C LEU A 45 2.27 4.61 -6.38
N ILE A 46 1.50 3.74 -7.05
CA ILE A 46 1.30 3.81 -8.51
C ILE A 46 0.38 4.96 -8.94
N SER A 47 -0.51 5.40 -8.06
CA SER A 47 -1.32 6.62 -8.28
C SER A 47 -0.53 7.91 -8.03
N GLY A 48 0.69 7.82 -7.50
CA GLY A 48 1.48 8.99 -7.10
C GLY A 48 0.99 9.69 -5.83
N LEU A 49 -0.07 9.20 -5.18
CA LEU A 49 -0.62 9.77 -3.95
C LEU A 49 0.38 9.77 -2.79
N ILE A 50 1.34 8.84 -2.81
CA ILE A 50 2.41 8.82 -1.81
C ILE A 50 3.29 10.07 -1.86
N TRP A 51 3.39 10.72 -3.02
CA TRP A 51 4.16 11.95 -3.26
C TRP A 51 3.38 13.23 -2.96
N ASP A 52 2.07 13.15 -2.74
CA ASP A 52 1.24 14.29 -2.35
C ASP A 52 1.50 14.66 -0.88
N ARG A 53 2.32 15.71 -0.69
CA ARG A 53 2.67 16.22 0.65
C ARG A 53 1.47 16.66 1.48
N GLN A 54 0.37 17.08 0.85
CA GLN A 54 -0.81 17.51 1.62
C GLN A 54 -1.55 16.33 2.25
N ARG A 55 -1.41 15.14 1.67
CA ARG A 55 -2.13 13.94 2.12
C ARG A 55 -1.35 13.09 3.11
N VAL A 56 -0.04 13.29 3.24
CA VAL A 56 0.86 12.59 4.18
C VAL A 56 0.70 11.06 4.20
N ILE A 57 0.35 10.47 3.06
CA ILE A 57 -0.01 9.04 2.97
C ILE A 57 1.13 8.13 3.44
N GLY A 58 2.36 8.38 2.98
CA GLY A 58 3.52 7.59 3.39
C GLY A 58 3.78 7.65 4.90
N LEU A 59 3.55 8.81 5.51
CA LEU A 59 3.69 8.98 6.96
C LEU A 59 2.60 8.23 7.72
N LEU A 60 1.33 8.32 7.29
CA LEU A 60 0.23 7.59 7.93
C LEU A 60 0.43 6.07 7.83
N LEU A 61 0.85 5.58 6.66
CA LEU A 61 1.13 4.15 6.46
C LEU A 61 2.26 3.65 7.37
N ARG A 62 3.29 4.47 7.59
CA ARG A 62 4.42 4.16 8.47
C ARG A 62 4.06 4.29 9.95
N SER A 63 3.55 5.44 10.37
CA SER A 63 3.47 5.81 11.79
C SER A 63 2.20 5.33 12.48
N ASP A 64 1.10 5.16 11.75
CA ASP A 64 -0.20 4.85 12.35
C ASP A 64 -0.64 3.42 11.98
N TYR A 65 -0.69 3.12 10.68
CA TYR A 65 -1.31 1.88 10.22
C TYR A 65 -0.43 0.64 10.41
N ALA A 66 0.87 0.70 10.08
CA ALA A 66 1.74 -0.46 10.24
C ALA A 66 1.88 -0.89 11.72
N PRO A 67 2.12 0.02 12.70
CA PRO A 67 2.13 -0.34 14.12
C PRO A 67 0.79 -0.90 14.59
N ALA A 68 -0.33 -0.28 14.21
CA ALA A 68 -1.65 -0.77 14.59
C ALA A 68 -1.92 -2.21 14.11
N ILE A 69 -1.45 -2.58 12.91
CA ILE A 69 -1.58 -3.95 12.39
C ILE A 69 -0.68 -4.92 13.17
N ARG A 70 0.55 -4.53 13.51
CA ARG A 70 1.49 -5.37 14.30
C ARG A 70 0.98 -5.61 15.73
N GLU A 71 0.36 -4.59 16.33
CA GLU A 71 -0.15 -4.63 17.71
C GLU A 71 -1.55 -5.26 17.84
N GLY A 72 -2.15 -5.69 16.73
CA GLY A 72 -3.44 -6.38 16.73
C GLY A 72 -4.65 -5.45 16.85
N VAL A 73 -4.56 -4.23 16.31
CA VAL A 73 -5.59 -3.17 16.28
C VAL A 73 -6.30 -2.95 17.63
N PRO A 74 -5.72 -2.13 18.54
CA PRO A 74 -6.15 -2.05 19.94
C PRO A 74 -7.59 -1.56 20.17
N TYR A 75 -8.25 -1.00 19.14
CA TYR A 75 -9.62 -0.47 19.21
C TYR A 75 -10.65 -1.27 18.40
N SER A 76 -10.26 -2.41 17.83
CA SER A 76 -11.14 -3.26 17.02
C SER A 76 -11.58 -4.50 17.82
N THR A 77 -12.88 -4.79 17.80
CA THR A 77 -13.42 -6.08 18.29
C THR A 77 -13.15 -7.24 17.34
N LEU A 78 -12.65 -6.96 16.14
CA LEU A 78 -12.31 -7.93 15.10
C LEU A 78 -10.81 -8.24 15.12
N THR A 79 -10.45 -9.52 15.08
CA THR A 79 -9.05 -9.98 15.04
C THR A 79 -8.41 -9.60 13.71
N SER A 80 -7.34 -8.81 13.73
CA SER A 80 -6.47 -8.65 12.55
C SER A 80 -5.58 -9.89 12.42
N THR A 81 -5.96 -10.81 11.53
CA THR A 81 -5.14 -11.98 11.21
C THR A 81 -4.37 -11.71 9.93
N SER A 82 -3.04 -11.67 10.02
CA SER A 82 -2.15 -11.51 8.86
C SER A 82 -1.34 -12.79 8.64
N GLN A 83 -1.15 -13.18 7.38
CA GLN A 83 -0.24 -14.28 7.08
C GLN A 83 1.20 -13.82 7.34
N PRO A 84 2.10 -14.73 7.78
CA PRO A 84 3.51 -14.38 8.01
C PRO A 84 4.18 -13.73 6.80
N ALA A 85 3.88 -14.19 5.59
CA ALA A 85 4.42 -13.64 4.34
C ALA A 85 3.93 -12.20 4.08
N ASP A 86 2.68 -11.89 4.41
CA ASP A 86 2.13 -10.55 4.26
C ASP A 86 2.75 -9.57 5.26
N LEU A 87 2.99 -10.02 6.50
CA LEU A 87 3.69 -9.23 7.52
C LEU A 87 5.14 -8.95 7.10
N ALA A 88 5.88 -9.97 6.65
CA ALA A 88 7.24 -9.80 6.17
C ALA A 88 7.33 -8.85 4.96
N ALA A 89 6.38 -8.93 4.03
CA ALA A 89 6.30 -8.01 2.90
C ALA A 89 5.95 -6.58 3.34
N MET A 90 5.03 -6.43 4.30
CA MET A 90 4.68 -5.13 4.88
C MET A 90 5.90 -4.52 5.57
N ASP A 91 6.65 -5.30 6.35
CA ASP A 91 7.85 -4.83 7.04
C ASP A 91 8.98 -4.44 6.07
N ALA A 92 9.14 -5.20 4.99
CA ALA A 92 10.06 -4.84 3.91
C ALA A 92 9.68 -3.50 3.25
N LEU A 93 8.42 -3.32 2.86
CA LEU A 93 7.93 -2.08 2.24
C LEU A 93 7.86 -0.90 3.22
N TYR A 94 7.64 -1.16 4.51
CA TYR A 94 7.74 -0.17 5.58
C TYR A 94 9.13 0.47 5.61
N GLY A 95 10.19 -0.30 5.34
CA GLY A 95 11.56 0.21 5.23
C GLY A 95 11.74 1.26 4.13
N TYR A 96 10.92 1.24 3.08
CA TYR A 96 10.98 2.21 1.99
C TYR A 96 10.30 3.55 2.32
N LEU A 97 9.54 3.63 3.42
CA LEU A 97 8.90 4.86 3.86
C LEU A 97 9.88 5.70 4.70
N THR A 98 10.00 6.98 4.38
CA THR A 98 10.85 7.90 5.15
C THR A 98 10.25 8.16 6.52
N GLU A 99 11.10 8.12 7.54
CA GLU A 99 10.70 8.42 8.92
C GLU A 99 10.62 9.93 9.14
N ALA A 100 9.60 10.38 9.89
CA ALA A 100 9.56 11.76 10.35
C ALA A 100 10.57 11.97 11.47
N SER A 101 11.25 13.12 11.47
CA SER A 101 12.20 13.47 12.53
C SER A 101 11.49 13.94 13.82
N GLY A 102 10.17 14.08 13.78
CA GLY A 102 9.32 14.51 14.89
C GLY A 102 7.84 14.47 14.52
N HIS A 103 6.98 14.82 15.47
CA HIS A 103 5.52 14.72 15.31
C HIS A 103 4.87 15.96 14.70
N LEU A 104 5.61 17.06 14.53
CA LEU A 104 5.05 18.32 14.06
C LEU A 104 5.16 18.41 12.53
N PRO A 105 4.25 19.14 11.85
CA PRO A 105 4.25 19.23 10.39
C PRO A 105 5.57 19.69 9.75
N ARG A 106 6.36 20.51 10.46
CA ARG A 106 7.69 20.96 10.01
C ARG A 106 8.76 19.85 10.04
N ASP A 107 8.53 18.80 10.82
CA ASP A 107 9.45 17.68 11.02
C ASP A 107 9.08 16.48 10.12
N TRP A 108 8.03 16.63 9.29
CA TRP A 108 7.57 15.63 8.34
C TRP A 108 8.50 15.52 7.13
N PRO A 109 8.64 14.32 6.55
CA PRO A 109 9.58 14.09 5.46
C PRO A 109 9.16 14.83 4.19
N THR A 110 10.08 15.63 3.66
CA THR A 110 9.98 16.31 2.37
C THR A 110 9.95 15.32 1.20
N VAL A 111 10.65 14.18 1.36
CA VAL A 111 10.71 13.06 0.42
C VAL A 111 10.12 11.84 1.12
N PRO A 112 8.93 11.34 0.71
CA PRO A 112 8.19 10.29 1.43
C PRO A 112 8.78 8.89 1.27
N LEU A 113 9.61 8.66 0.25
CA LEU A 113 10.27 7.39 -0.02
C LEU A 113 11.79 7.49 0.15
N ARG A 114 12.40 6.43 0.66
CA ARG A 114 13.84 6.27 0.80
C ARG A 114 14.26 4.86 0.37
N LYS A 115 15.52 4.71 -0.03
CA LYS A 115 16.11 3.38 -0.22
C LYS A 115 16.57 2.85 1.15
N PRO A 116 16.11 1.66 1.59
CA PRO A 116 16.69 1.03 2.77
C PRO A 116 18.15 0.67 2.52
N ASP A 117 18.98 0.79 3.56
CA ASP A 117 20.39 0.46 3.46
C ASP A 117 20.61 -1.04 3.23
N ALA A 118 21.86 -1.44 2.99
CA ALA A 118 22.18 -2.83 2.69
C ALA A 118 21.85 -3.79 3.85
N VAL A 119 21.95 -3.34 5.10
CA VAL A 119 21.66 -4.15 6.28
C VAL A 119 20.16 -4.27 6.48
N GLU A 120 19.42 -3.18 6.36
CA GLU A 120 17.95 -3.16 6.42
C GLU A 120 17.35 -4.08 5.34
N ARG A 121 17.86 -4.01 4.11
CA ARG A 121 17.40 -4.88 3.02
C ARG A 121 17.74 -6.34 3.24
N ALA A 122 18.95 -6.65 3.72
CA ALA A 122 19.35 -8.02 4.03
C ALA A 122 18.49 -8.62 5.15
N GLU A 123 18.12 -7.82 6.16
CA GLU A 123 17.18 -8.25 7.20
C GLU A 123 15.79 -8.54 6.62
N ALA A 124 15.22 -7.60 5.88
CA ALA A 124 13.91 -7.77 5.25
C ALA A 124 13.87 -9.01 4.31
N ALA A 125 14.98 -9.26 3.59
CA ALA A 125 15.14 -10.45 2.76
C ALA A 125 15.09 -11.73 3.59
N ARG A 126 15.81 -11.79 4.72
CA ARG A 126 15.77 -12.94 5.63
C ARG A 126 14.39 -13.17 6.23
N GLN A 127 13.66 -12.09 6.56
CA GLN A 127 12.30 -12.19 7.10
C GLN A 127 11.32 -12.77 6.08
N LEU A 128 11.42 -12.34 4.81
CA LEU A 128 10.64 -12.94 3.71
C LEU A 128 10.99 -14.42 3.50
N ASP A 129 12.28 -14.78 3.53
CA ASP A 129 12.72 -16.18 3.40
C ASP A 129 12.19 -17.06 4.55
N ALA A 130 12.11 -16.50 5.76
CA ALA A 130 11.60 -17.18 6.94
C ALA A 130 10.06 -17.29 6.99
N ALA A 131 9.35 -16.48 6.20
CA ALA A 131 7.89 -16.42 6.22
C ALA A 131 7.20 -17.60 5.52
N GLY A 132 7.96 -18.43 4.81
CA GLY A 132 7.47 -19.65 4.16
C GLY A 132 7.04 -19.41 2.71
N HIS A 133 5.78 -19.76 2.39
CA HIS A 133 5.30 -19.66 1.00
C HIS A 133 5.03 -18.20 0.61
N LEU A 134 5.83 -17.69 -0.33
CA LEU A 134 5.66 -16.35 -0.90
C LEU A 134 4.77 -16.41 -2.15
N THR A 135 3.90 -15.42 -2.28
CA THR A 135 3.22 -15.14 -3.55
C THR A 135 4.23 -14.69 -4.61
N PRO A 136 3.91 -14.79 -5.92
CA PRO A 136 4.82 -14.34 -6.99
C PRO A 136 5.25 -12.86 -6.85
N ASP A 137 4.35 -11.98 -6.39
CA ASP A 137 4.64 -10.56 -6.19
C ASP A 137 5.57 -10.34 -4.98
N GLN A 138 5.39 -11.11 -3.89
CA GLN A 138 6.30 -11.11 -2.74
C GLN A 138 7.68 -11.68 -3.10
N HIS A 139 7.75 -12.66 -3.99
CA HIS A 139 9.02 -13.16 -4.52
C HIS A 139 9.74 -12.09 -5.35
N LEU A 140 9.02 -11.32 -6.16
CA LEU A 140 9.61 -10.19 -6.90
C LEU A 140 10.16 -9.11 -5.95
N LEU A 141 9.43 -8.78 -4.87
CA LEU A 141 9.94 -7.91 -3.81
C LEU A 141 11.19 -8.49 -3.15
N ARG A 142 11.21 -9.79 -2.85
CA ARG A 142 12.37 -10.48 -2.28
C ARG A 142 13.60 -10.36 -3.18
N VAL A 143 13.44 -10.43 -4.50
CA VAL A 143 14.53 -10.21 -5.46
C VAL A 143 14.98 -8.76 -5.48
N LEU A 144 14.06 -7.78 -5.43
CA LEU A 144 14.40 -6.36 -5.36
C LEU A 144 15.33 -6.04 -4.18
N LEU A 145 15.10 -6.68 -3.02
CA LEU A 145 15.91 -6.48 -1.81
C LEU A 145 17.38 -6.89 -1.98
N ASN A 146 17.70 -7.79 -2.92
CA ASN A 146 19.08 -8.12 -3.25
C ASN A 146 19.83 -6.95 -3.92
N ASP A 147 19.10 -5.96 -4.43
CA ASP A 147 19.64 -4.77 -5.08
C ASP A 147 20.55 -5.09 -6.27
N ASP A 148 20.17 -6.13 -7.02
CA ASP A 148 20.74 -6.54 -8.29
C ASP A 148 19.72 -6.29 -9.40
N GLN A 149 19.99 -5.29 -10.24
CA GLN A 149 19.10 -4.91 -11.34
C GLN A 149 18.89 -6.04 -12.34
N HIS A 150 19.92 -6.79 -12.70
CA HIS A 150 19.82 -7.81 -13.74
C HIS A 150 18.96 -8.99 -13.28
N THR A 151 19.20 -9.46 -12.06
CA THR A 151 18.40 -10.52 -11.44
C THR A 151 16.95 -10.07 -11.27
N PHE A 152 16.73 -8.81 -10.89
CA PHE A 152 15.39 -8.24 -10.77
C PHE A 152 14.65 -8.18 -12.11
N GLU A 153 15.29 -7.71 -13.18
CA GLU A 153 14.68 -7.63 -14.52
C GLU A 153 14.26 -9.02 -15.04
N GLN A 154 15.07 -10.05 -14.81
CA GLN A 154 14.73 -11.43 -15.16
C GLN A 154 13.49 -11.93 -14.40
N ALA A 155 13.43 -11.66 -13.09
CA ALA A 155 12.27 -12.00 -12.26
C ALA A 155 11.02 -11.23 -12.69
N LEU A 156 11.18 -9.94 -13.05
CA LEU A 156 10.11 -9.09 -13.53
C LEU A 156 9.51 -9.60 -14.84
N VAL A 157 10.34 -9.97 -15.81
CA VAL A 157 9.90 -10.55 -17.09
C VAL A 157 9.13 -11.85 -16.86
N THR A 158 9.69 -12.76 -16.06
CA THR A 158 9.04 -14.03 -15.70
C THR A 158 7.66 -13.78 -15.10
N ARG A 159 7.57 -12.86 -14.13
CA ARG A 159 6.31 -12.54 -13.46
C ARG A 159 5.27 -11.94 -14.41
N LEU A 160 5.67 -11.07 -15.33
CA LEU A 160 4.78 -10.49 -16.33
C LEU A 160 4.24 -11.54 -17.31
N VAL A 161 5.07 -12.51 -17.70
CA VAL A 161 4.67 -13.66 -18.53
C VAL A 161 3.65 -14.51 -17.78
N GLU A 162 3.93 -14.90 -16.54
CA GLU A 162 3.00 -15.66 -15.70
C GLU A 162 1.66 -14.95 -15.50
N HIS A 163 1.68 -13.63 -15.29
CA HIS A 163 0.47 -12.82 -15.13
C HIS A 163 -0.39 -12.85 -16.40
N ARG A 164 0.25 -12.67 -17.57
CA ARG A 164 -0.43 -12.77 -18.86
C ARG A 164 -1.04 -14.16 -19.07
N ASP A 165 -0.28 -15.21 -18.77
CA ASP A 165 -0.71 -16.58 -19.02
C ASP A 165 -1.86 -16.98 -18.06
N SER A 166 -1.84 -16.46 -16.83
CA SER A 166 -2.90 -16.65 -15.84
C SER A 166 -4.18 -15.85 -16.14
N ALA A 167 -4.07 -14.71 -16.84
CA ALA A 167 -5.20 -13.86 -17.21
C ALA A 167 -6.13 -14.49 -18.28
N GLY A 168 -5.74 -15.63 -18.88
CA GLY A 168 -6.57 -16.40 -19.80
C GLY A 168 -6.54 -15.88 -21.23
N ALA A 169 -6.52 -16.82 -22.19
CA ALA A 169 -6.39 -16.62 -23.63
C ALA A 169 -7.61 -15.97 -24.33
N VAL A 170 -8.14 -14.88 -23.76
CA VAL A 170 -9.11 -14.01 -24.43
C VAL A 170 -8.48 -12.64 -24.51
N ASP A 171 -8.46 -12.10 -25.74
CA ASP A 171 -7.96 -10.82 -26.23
C ASP A 171 -8.24 -9.60 -25.33
N THR A 172 -7.67 -9.61 -24.13
CA THR A 172 -7.89 -8.63 -23.07
C THR A 172 -6.68 -7.72 -23.08
N SER A 173 -6.88 -6.49 -23.55
CA SER A 173 -5.80 -5.53 -23.70
C SER A 173 -5.04 -5.35 -22.38
N PRO A 174 -3.70 -5.24 -22.38
CA PRO A 174 -2.88 -5.07 -21.17
C PRO A 174 -3.31 -3.93 -20.24
N ARG A 175 -4.12 -2.98 -20.74
CA ARG A 175 -4.65 -1.83 -20.00
C ARG A 175 -5.82 -2.14 -19.07
N THR A 176 -6.48 -3.30 -19.20
CA THR A 176 -7.66 -3.63 -18.38
C THR A 176 -7.35 -4.56 -17.21
N LEU A 177 -6.12 -5.09 -17.11
CA LEU A 177 -5.71 -6.05 -16.07
C LEU A 177 -4.28 -5.75 -15.57
N LEU A 178 -4.09 -4.52 -15.09
CA LEU A 178 -2.81 -4.04 -14.60
C LEU A 178 -2.38 -4.85 -13.34
N PRO A 179 -1.19 -5.47 -13.34
CA PRO A 179 -0.66 -6.13 -12.15
C PRO A 179 -0.15 -5.08 -11.16
N VAL A 180 -1.05 -4.55 -10.33
CA VAL A 180 -0.80 -3.45 -9.37
C VAL A 180 0.41 -3.76 -8.46
N GLY A 181 0.50 -4.97 -7.91
CA GLY A 181 1.64 -5.37 -7.07
C GLY A 181 2.97 -5.35 -7.82
N VAL A 182 3.03 -5.97 -9.00
CA VAL A 182 4.21 -5.98 -9.88
C VAL A 182 4.63 -4.57 -10.29
N ALA A 183 3.68 -3.73 -10.68
CA ALA A 183 3.92 -2.34 -11.07
C ALA A 183 4.47 -1.50 -9.91
N ALA A 184 3.99 -1.73 -8.69
CA ALA A 184 4.49 -1.05 -7.50
C ALA A 184 5.94 -1.44 -7.18
N VAL A 185 6.32 -2.72 -7.28
CA VAL A 185 7.71 -3.14 -7.06
C VAL A 185 8.64 -2.58 -8.15
N ALA A 186 8.19 -2.59 -9.41
CA ALA A 186 8.94 -1.95 -10.51
C ALA A 186 9.06 -0.43 -10.32
N ALA A 187 8.03 0.23 -9.78
CA ALA A 187 8.08 1.65 -9.45
C ALA A 187 9.11 1.95 -8.35
N LEU A 188 9.26 1.09 -7.32
CA LEU A 188 10.33 1.23 -6.33
C LEU A 188 11.72 1.07 -6.95
N ALA A 189 11.89 0.12 -7.87
CA ALA A 189 13.15 -0.04 -8.60
C ALA A 189 13.56 1.24 -9.35
N VAL A 190 12.61 1.91 -10.00
CA VAL A 190 12.87 3.16 -10.73
C VAL A 190 13.00 4.36 -9.79
N GLN A 191 12.04 4.58 -8.90
CA GLN A 191 11.96 5.82 -8.09
C GLN A 191 12.97 5.84 -6.95
N VAL A 192 13.26 4.67 -6.37
CA VAL A 192 14.05 4.58 -5.13
C VAL A 192 15.41 3.95 -5.37
N HIS A 193 15.48 2.87 -6.16
CA HIS A 193 16.76 2.28 -6.53
C HIS A 193 17.43 3.00 -7.72
N GLN A 194 16.71 3.91 -8.37
CA GLN A 194 17.20 4.72 -9.50
C GLN A 194 17.67 3.87 -10.68
N TRP A 195 17.04 2.72 -10.88
CA TRP A 195 17.36 1.82 -11.99
C TRP A 195 16.67 2.25 -13.29
N GLU A 196 17.39 2.13 -14.40
CA GLU A 196 16.85 2.26 -15.74
C GLU A 196 16.42 0.87 -16.23
N LEU A 197 15.15 0.51 -16.01
CA LEU A 197 14.65 -0.82 -16.37
C LEU A 197 14.62 -1.02 -17.89
N GLY A 198 15.28 -2.06 -18.38
CA GLY A 198 15.28 -2.46 -19.80
C GLY A 198 14.02 -3.19 -20.26
N VAL A 199 13.02 -3.36 -19.38
CA VAL A 199 11.80 -4.15 -19.64
C VAL A 199 10.69 -3.27 -20.18
N LEU A 200 10.36 -3.42 -21.47
CA LEU A 200 9.22 -2.75 -22.10
C LEU A 200 8.00 -3.67 -22.10
N SER A 201 6.94 -3.28 -21.39
CA SER A 201 5.69 -4.04 -21.31
C SER A 201 4.47 -3.13 -21.30
N GLY A 202 3.40 -3.55 -22.00
CA GLY A 202 2.10 -2.87 -21.95
C GLY A 202 1.46 -2.87 -20.56
N TYR A 203 1.93 -3.75 -19.66
CA TYR A 203 1.54 -3.82 -18.25
C TYR A 203 2.37 -2.88 -17.34
N LEU A 204 3.45 -2.28 -17.85
CA LEU A 204 4.31 -1.34 -17.12
C LEU A 204 4.46 -0.03 -17.90
N PRO A 205 3.38 0.75 -18.09
CA PRO A 205 3.49 2.05 -18.72
C PRO A 205 4.42 2.96 -17.91
N SER A 206 5.32 3.67 -18.59
CA SER A 206 6.33 4.55 -17.97
C SER A 206 5.73 5.59 -17.03
N ALA A 207 4.51 6.05 -17.30
CA ALA A 207 3.78 6.97 -16.43
C ALA A 207 3.51 6.41 -15.01
N LEU A 208 3.39 5.08 -14.86
CA LEU A 208 3.15 4.43 -13.56
C LEU A 208 4.44 4.18 -12.78
N LEU A 209 5.57 4.02 -13.48
CA LEU A 209 6.86 3.79 -12.84
C LEU A 209 7.40 5.07 -12.19
N GLY A 210 6.87 6.24 -12.55
CA GLY A 210 7.43 7.54 -12.19
C GLY A 210 8.70 7.82 -13.00
N SER A 211 9.00 9.10 -13.22
CA SER A 211 10.28 9.50 -13.82
C SER A 211 11.26 9.88 -12.70
N PRO A 212 12.50 9.36 -12.69
CA PRO A 212 13.52 9.78 -11.73
C PRO A 212 13.85 11.28 -11.84
N VAL A 213 13.55 11.91 -12.98
CA VAL A 213 13.77 13.34 -13.24
C VAL A 213 12.58 14.21 -12.80
N ALA A 214 11.38 13.65 -12.64
CA ALA A 214 10.18 14.42 -12.28
C ALA A 214 10.01 14.63 -10.76
N LEU A 215 10.93 14.11 -9.96
CA LEU A 215 10.88 14.12 -8.49
C LEU A 215 11.94 15.04 -7.84
N GLN A 216 12.64 15.86 -8.65
CA GLN A 216 13.54 16.93 -8.19
C GLN A 216 12.85 18.29 -8.21
#